data_AF-A0A4Q3R5L2-F1
#
_entry.id   AF-A0A4Q3R5L2-F1
#
_cell.length_a   1.000
_cell.length_b   1.000
_cell.length_c   1.000
_cell.angle_alpha   90.00
_cell.angle_beta   90.00
_cell.angle_gamma   90.00
#
_symmetry.space_group_name_H-M   'P 1'
#
loop_
_entity.id
_entity.type
_entity.pdbx_description
1 polymer ?
#
loop_
_entity_poly.entity_id
_entity_poly.type
_entity_poly.pdbx_seq_one_letter_code
_entity_poly.pdbx_strand_id
1 'polypeptide(L)'
;MLRLKILKNTFDKNHTYDNAVGIMCLLVPGRIMKQSSNIIVTNNQVRENNHVNFSAPPEMESVLPSGIGILLVGIDDALVSDNHVTDNKFTGIALVSTLIIGSLANLPPAAFGDIEPNPDRARIIANKVQHNGFNPPSGFPLPGVDLLWDGSGNDNCWKNNVFSTSFPSPLPACQ
;
A
#
# COMPACT_ATOMS: atom_id res chain seq x y z
N MET A 1 -0.69 -35.66 -10.84
CA MET A 1 -0.98 -34.74 -9.71
C MET A 1 -0.27 -33.42 -10.01
N LEU A 2 -0.99 -32.41 -10.48
CA LEU A 2 -0.41 -31.10 -10.80
C LEU A 2 -0.08 -30.40 -9.47
N ARG A 3 1.21 -30.24 -9.13
CA ARG A 3 1.61 -29.40 -8.00
C ARG A 3 1.54 -27.95 -8.44
N LEU A 4 0.48 -27.25 -8.07
CA LEU A 4 0.40 -25.80 -8.21
C LEU A 4 1.44 -25.19 -7.26
N LYS A 5 2.53 -24.65 -7.82
CA LYS A 5 3.46 -23.81 -7.04
C LYS A 5 2.73 -22.50 -6.78
N ILE A 6 2.42 -22.21 -5.51
CA ILE A 6 2.01 -20.86 -5.11
C ILE A 6 3.22 -19.97 -5.40
N LEU A 7 3.09 -19.10 -6.41
CA LEU A 7 4.12 -18.13 -6.76
C LEU A 7 4.10 -17.05 -5.66
N LYS A 8 5.23 -16.90 -4.97
CA LYS A 8 5.46 -15.76 -4.08
C LYS A 8 6.23 -14.70 -4.85
N ASN A 9 5.71 -13.49 -4.90
CA ASN A 9 6.40 -12.36 -5.52
C ASN A 9 7.11 -11.58 -4.42
N THR A 10 8.44 -11.51 -4.51
CA THR A 10 9.27 -10.84 -3.51
C THR A 10 9.91 -9.60 -4.10
N PHE A 11 9.76 -8.47 -3.42
CA PHE A 11 10.46 -7.22 -3.66
C PHE A 11 11.47 -7.04 -2.52
N ASP A 12 12.71 -7.44 -2.74
CA ASP A 12 13.77 -7.39 -1.71
C ASP A 12 14.94 -6.47 -2.06
N LYS A 13 15.51 -5.83 -1.03
CA LYS A 13 16.79 -5.10 -1.11
C LYS A 13 16.86 -4.02 -2.19
N ASN A 14 15.73 -3.38 -2.47
CA ASN A 14 15.67 -2.26 -3.39
C ASN A 14 15.96 -0.94 -2.67
N HIS A 15 16.38 0.06 -3.45
CA HIS A 15 16.48 1.44 -3.01
C HIS A 15 15.62 2.32 -3.92
N THR A 16 14.49 2.82 -3.39
CA THR A 16 13.51 3.60 -4.16
C THR A 16 13.42 5.03 -3.64
N TYR A 17 13.63 6.01 -4.50
CA TYR A 17 13.63 7.44 -4.18
C TYR A 17 13.23 8.30 -5.39
N ASP A 18 12.79 9.54 -5.15
CA ASP A 18 12.38 10.51 -6.18
C ASP A 18 11.30 9.98 -7.16
N ASN A 19 10.39 9.15 -6.65
CA ASN A 19 9.15 8.77 -7.35
C ASN A 19 7.94 9.45 -6.72
N ALA A 20 6.74 9.29 -7.28
CA ALA A 20 5.50 9.64 -6.57
C ALA A 20 5.12 8.59 -5.52
N VAL A 21 5.37 7.31 -5.85
CA VAL A 21 5.18 6.13 -5.01
C VAL A 21 6.45 5.28 -5.10
N GLY A 22 7.03 4.87 -3.97
CA GLY A 22 8.27 4.09 -3.94
C GLY A 22 8.09 2.64 -4.39
N ILE A 23 7.24 1.88 -3.68
CA ILE A 23 6.86 0.51 -4.03
C ILE A 23 5.34 0.44 -4.05
N MET A 24 4.76 -0.07 -5.13
CA MET A 24 3.32 -0.22 -5.28
C MET A 24 2.96 -1.64 -5.68
N CYS A 25 2.07 -2.26 -4.93
CA CYS A 25 1.47 -3.55 -5.26
C CYS A 25 -0.05 -3.37 -5.26
N LEU A 26 -0.69 -3.63 -6.39
CA LEU A 26 -2.11 -3.36 -6.56
C LEU A 26 -2.87 -4.50 -7.25
N LEU A 27 -4.12 -4.68 -6.83
CA LEU A 27 -5.17 -5.35 -7.58
C LEU A 27 -5.92 -4.29 -8.41
N VAL A 28 -6.16 -4.56 -9.69
CA VAL A 28 -6.83 -3.62 -10.62
C VAL A 28 -8.09 -4.27 -11.18
N PRO A 29 -9.25 -3.59 -11.14
CA PRO A 29 -10.49 -4.10 -11.74
C PRO A 29 -10.38 -4.31 -13.25
N GLY A 30 -11.20 -5.20 -13.81
CA GLY A 30 -11.28 -5.39 -15.27
C GLY A 30 -10.06 -6.05 -15.93
N ARG A 31 -9.05 -6.49 -15.16
CA ARG A 31 -7.89 -7.26 -15.67
C ARG A 31 -8.18 -8.77 -15.68
N ILE A 32 -7.42 -9.56 -16.44
CA ILE A 32 -7.60 -11.04 -16.47
C ILE A 32 -7.38 -11.64 -15.07
N MET A 33 -6.38 -11.13 -14.34
CA MET A 33 -6.12 -11.50 -12.96
C MET A 33 -7.10 -10.78 -12.04
N LYS A 34 -7.90 -11.56 -11.29
CA LYS A 34 -8.96 -11.07 -10.39
C LYS A 34 -8.57 -11.06 -8.91
N GLN A 35 -7.38 -11.55 -8.60
CA GLN A 35 -6.83 -11.59 -7.25
C GLN A 35 -5.34 -11.27 -7.31
N SER A 36 -4.85 -10.61 -6.25
CA SER A 36 -3.44 -10.36 -6.03
C SER A 36 -3.09 -10.81 -4.61
N SER A 37 -2.19 -11.78 -4.47
CA SER A 37 -1.90 -12.38 -3.17
C SER A 37 -0.44 -12.83 -3.05
N ASN A 38 -0.02 -13.17 -1.82
CA ASN A 38 1.28 -13.76 -1.54
C ASN A 38 2.47 -12.87 -1.95
N ILE A 39 2.36 -11.58 -1.67
CA ILE A 39 3.40 -10.58 -1.94
C ILE A 39 4.27 -10.36 -0.71
N ILE A 40 5.59 -10.35 -0.90
CA ILE A 40 6.57 -10.04 0.15
C ILE A 40 7.32 -8.78 -0.24
N VAL A 41 7.29 -7.75 0.60
CA VAL A 41 8.06 -6.51 0.45
C VAL A 41 9.01 -6.43 1.64
N THR A 42 10.30 -6.67 1.41
CA THR A 42 11.24 -6.81 2.53
C THR A 42 12.63 -6.20 2.32
N ASN A 43 13.26 -5.74 3.39
CA ASN A 43 14.64 -5.22 3.38
C ASN A 43 14.87 -4.06 2.38
N ASN A 44 13.84 -3.30 2.03
CA ASN A 44 13.98 -2.17 1.11
C ASN A 44 14.34 -0.87 1.86
N GLN A 45 15.03 0.03 1.17
CA GLN A 45 15.22 1.43 1.55
C GLN A 45 14.31 2.30 0.69
N VAL A 46 13.26 2.87 1.28
CA VAL A 46 12.22 3.62 0.58
C VAL A 46 12.16 5.03 1.13
N ARG A 47 12.76 5.99 0.42
CA ARG A 47 12.92 7.34 0.94
C ARG A 47 12.59 8.43 -0.06
N GLU A 48 12.06 9.56 0.41
CA GLU A 48 11.93 10.78 -0.39
C GLU A 48 11.20 10.57 -1.73
N ASN A 49 10.18 9.71 -1.77
CA ASN A 49 9.34 9.53 -2.95
C ASN A 49 8.31 10.66 -3.03
N ASN A 50 8.82 11.85 -3.35
CA ASN A 50 8.09 13.12 -3.35
C ASN A 50 7.95 13.77 -4.74
N HIS A 51 8.34 13.06 -5.80
CA HIS A 51 8.24 13.51 -7.18
C HIS A 51 6.78 13.61 -7.63
N VAL A 52 6.48 14.53 -8.55
CA VAL A 52 5.12 14.67 -9.08
C VAL A 52 4.68 13.35 -9.73
N ASN A 53 3.41 12.95 -9.54
CA ASN A 53 2.88 11.80 -10.26
C ASN A 53 2.79 12.14 -11.75
N PHE A 54 3.48 11.36 -12.58
CA PHE A 54 3.54 11.52 -14.03
C PHE A 54 2.63 10.52 -14.77
N SER A 55 1.89 9.69 -14.03
CA SER A 55 0.91 8.77 -14.60
C SER A 55 -0.26 9.54 -15.19
N ALA A 56 -0.77 9.09 -16.34
CA ALA A 56 -1.84 9.76 -17.06
C ALA A 56 -3.10 8.87 -17.12
N PRO A 57 -4.31 9.46 -17.14
CA PRO A 57 -5.54 8.72 -17.44
C PRO A 57 -5.41 7.93 -18.75
N PRO A 58 -6.04 6.74 -18.87
CA PRO A 58 -7.09 6.22 -18.00
C PRO A 58 -6.59 5.31 -16.86
N GLU A 59 -5.29 5.24 -16.59
CA GLU A 59 -4.76 4.34 -15.57
C GLU A 59 -5.18 4.76 -14.16
N MET A 60 -5.58 3.78 -13.34
CA MET A 60 -6.19 4.01 -12.03
C MET A 60 -5.23 4.73 -11.06
N GLU A 61 -3.92 4.53 -11.21
CA GLU A 61 -2.88 5.17 -10.42
C GLU A 61 -2.65 6.66 -10.75
N SER A 62 -3.26 7.20 -11.82
CA SER A 62 -3.09 8.63 -12.20
C SER A 62 -3.64 9.60 -11.15
N VAL A 63 -4.51 9.13 -10.26
CA VAL A 63 -5.10 9.94 -9.18
C VAL A 63 -4.34 9.86 -7.86
N LEU A 64 -3.29 9.04 -7.78
CA LEU A 64 -2.50 8.92 -6.57
C LEU A 64 -1.72 10.21 -6.31
N PRO A 65 -1.73 10.72 -5.07
CA PRO A 65 -0.89 11.85 -4.72
C PRO A 65 0.58 11.40 -4.66
N SER A 66 1.46 12.37 -4.83
CA SER A 66 2.88 12.18 -4.57
C SER A 66 3.15 12.10 -3.06
N GLY A 67 4.16 11.33 -2.66
CA GLY A 67 4.59 11.24 -1.27
C GLY A 67 4.34 9.91 -0.59
N ILE A 68 4.25 8.81 -1.35
CA ILE A 68 3.92 7.50 -0.79
C ILE A 68 5.17 6.61 -0.80
N GLY A 69 5.50 6.03 0.36
CA GLY A 69 6.59 5.06 0.46
C GLY A 69 6.22 3.71 -0.16
N ILE A 70 5.46 2.90 0.58
CA ILE A 70 4.99 1.58 0.17
C ILE A 70 3.46 1.59 0.16
N LEU A 71 2.85 1.21 -0.97
CA LEU A 71 1.41 1.16 -1.15
C LEU A 71 0.94 -0.25 -1.50
N LEU A 72 0.08 -0.81 -0.67
CA LEU A 72 -0.62 -2.08 -0.92
C LEU A 72 -2.11 -1.80 -1.14
N VAL A 73 -2.63 -2.28 -2.27
CA VAL A 73 -4.01 -2.03 -2.70
C VAL A 73 -4.71 -3.37 -2.99
N GLY A 74 -5.67 -3.75 -2.15
CA GLY A 74 -6.44 -4.99 -2.34
C GLY A 74 -5.60 -6.25 -2.44
N ILE A 75 -4.52 -6.33 -1.65
CA ILE A 75 -3.58 -7.46 -1.67
C ILE A 75 -3.85 -8.40 -0.50
N ASP A 76 -4.03 -9.67 -0.81
CA ASP A 76 -4.14 -10.73 0.20
C ASP A 76 -2.78 -11.31 0.60
N ASP A 77 -2.65 -11.76 1.84
CA ASP A 77 -1.48 -12.50 2.33
C ASP A 77 -0.15 -11.74 2.10
N ALA A 78 -0.20 -10.41 2.20
CA ALA A 78 0.97 -9.56 2.06
C ALA A 78 1.84 -9.61 3.32
N LEU A 79 3.16 -9.73 3.14
CA LEU A 79 4.14 -9.55 4.22
C LEU A 79 5.02 -8.34 3.89
N VAL A 80 4.92 -7.30 4.70
CA VAL A 80 5.77 -6.11 4.63
C VAL A 80 6.67 -6.08 5.84
N SER A 81 7.94 -6.43 5.68
CA SER A 81 8.86 -6.55 6.81
C SER A 81 10.24 -5.97 6.61
N ASP A 82 10.84 -5.48 7.69
CA ASP A 82 12.26 -5.09 7.71
C ASP A 82 12.62 -3.98 6.69
N ASN A 83 11.64 -3.19 6.27
CA ASN A 83 11.87 -2.04 5.39
C ASN A 83 12.22 -0.80 6.22
N HIS A 84 13.05 0.07 5.65
CA HIS A 84 13.32 1.41 6.17
C HIS A 84 12.65 2.44 5.28
N VAL A 85 11.59 3.07 5.79
CA VAL A 85 10.69 3.94 5.02
C VAL A 85 10.65 5.33 5.63
N THR A 86 11.22 6.32 4.95
CA THR A 86 11.39 7.67 5.53
C THR A 86 11.10 8.80 4.56
N ASP A 87 10.75 9.97 5.11
CA ASP A 87 10.75 11.24 4.38
C ASP A 87 9.83 11.28 3.14
N ASN A 88 8.76 10.46 3.12
CA ASN A 88 7.71 10.54 2.11
C ASN A 88 6.61 11.51 2.59
N LYS A 89 6.28 12.53 1.78
CA LYS A 89 5.47 13.68 2.22
C LYS A 89 4.03 13.33 2.60
N PHE A 90 3.46 12.24 2.08
CA PHE A 90 2.10 11.82 2.38
C PHE A 90 2.02 10.63 3.35
N THR A 91 2.59 9.47 3.04
CA THR A 91 2.54 8.32 3.96
C THR A 91 3.70 7.37 3.77
N GLY A 92 4.09 6.69 4.85
CA GLY A 92 5.16 5.70 4.85
C GLY A 92 4.71 4.39 4.23
N ILE A 93 3.90 3.61 4.96
CA ILE A 93 3.34 2.35 4.48
C ILE A 93 1.81 2.43 4.55
N ALA A 94 1.14 2.25 3.42
CA ALA A 94 -0.31 2.28 3.30
C ALA A 94 -0.87 0.92 2.86
N LEU A 95 -1.91 0.47 3.55
CA LEU A 95 -2.74 -0.68 3.20
C LEU A 95 -4.17 -0.20 2.96
N VAL A 96 -4.67 -0.34 1.73
CA VAL A 96 -5.98 0.18 1.35
C VAL A 96 -6.76 -0.78 0.46
N SER A 97 -8.08 -0.65 0.47
CA SER A 97 -8.97 -1.26 -0.49
C SER A 97 -8.77 -0.64 -1.88
N THR A 98 -8.96 -1.46 -2.91
CA THR A 98 -9.04 -1.00 -4.30
C THR A 98 -10.17 0.01 -4.49
N LEU A 99 -11.22 -0.04 -3.66
CA LEU A 99 -12.33 0.93 -3.69
C LEU A 99 -11.90 2.36 -3.35
N ILE A 100 -10.87 2.55 -2.52
CA ILE A 100 -10.35 3.88 -2.17
C ILE A 100 -9.79 4.56 -3.43
N ILE A 101 -8.91 3.85 -4.16
CA ILE A 101 -8.33 4.38 -5.39
C ILE A 101 -9.39 4.50 -6.48
N GLY A 102 -10.29 3.52 -6.56
CA GLY A 102 -11.45 3.56 -7.45
C GLY A 102 -12.30 4.80 -7.30
N SER A 103 -12.62 5.16 -6.05
CA SER A 103 -13.38 6.37 -5.72
C SER A 103 -12.64 7.64 -6.16
N LEU A 104 -11.33 7.72 -5.88
CA LEU A 104 -10.49 8.84 -6.33
C LEU A 104 -10.44 8.96 -7.86
N ALA A 105 -10.51 7.82 -8.56
CA ALA A 105 -10.55 7.72 -10.01
C ALA A 105 -11.97 7.89 -10.60
N ASN A 106 -12.98 8.17 -9.79
CA ASN A 106 -14.39 8.25 -10.19
C ASN A 106 -14.90 6.99 -10.90
N LEU A 107 -14.40 5.82 -10.53
CA LEU A 107 -14.87 4.55 -11.07
C LEU A 107 -16.21 4.15 -10.43
N PRO A 108 -17.19 3.69 -11.23
CA PRO A 108 -18.47 3.25 -10.69
C PRO A 108 -18.30 1.95 -9.88
N PRO A 109 -19.14 1.68 -8.87
CA PRO A 109 -19.06 0.44 -8.08
C PRO A 109 -19.08 -0.83 -8.93
N ALA A 110 -19.81 -0.82 -10.06
CA ALA A 110 -19.88 -1.94 -11.00
C ALA A 110 -18.51 -2.33 -11.60
N ALA A 111 -17.53 -1.42 -11.63
CA ALA A 111 -16.18 -1.72 -12.11
C ALA A 111 -15.47 -2.78 -11.25
N PHE A 112 -15.88 -2.94 -9.98
CA PHE A 112 -15.25 -3.85 -9.02
C PHE A 112 -16.05 -5.16 -8.83
N GLY A 113 -17.11 -5.37 -9.60
CA GLY A 113 -18.05 -6.48 -9.39
C GLY A 113 -17.45 -7.88 -9.60
N ASP A 114 -16.24 -7.98 -10.11
CA ASP A 114 -15.54 -9.22 -10.42
C ASP A 114 -14.27 -9.47 -9.57
N ILE A 115 -14.05 -8.65 -8.53
CA ILE A 115 -12.94 -8.80 -7.58
C ILE A 115 -13.43 -8.67 -6.13
N GLU A 116 -12.71 -9.30 -5.19
CA GLU A 116 -12.75 -8.86 -3.79
C GLU A 116 -11.72 -7.71 -3.67
N PRO A 117 -12.13 -6.48 -3.33
CA PRO A 117 -11.26 -5.32 -3.45
C PRO A 117 -10.41 -5.02 -2.21
N ASN A 118 -10.70 -5.66 -1.07
CA ASN A 118 -10.09 -5.38 0.21
C ASN A 118 -8.81 -6.21 0.40
N PRO A 119 -7.82 -5.69 1.14
CA PRO A 119 -6.67 -6.48 1.52
C PRO A 119 -7.02 -7.40 2.69
N ASP A 120 -6.78 -8.70 2.60
CA ASP A 120 -6.93 -9.62 3.74
C ASP A 120 -5.60 -10.22 4.22
N ARG A 121 -5.50 -10.48 5.52
CA ARG A 121 -4.38 -11.21 6.17
C ARG A 121 -3.01 -10.56 5.97
N ALA A 122 -2.95 -9.25 5.71
CA ALA A 122 -1.70 -8.52 5.60
C ALA A 122 -0.96 -8.48 6.96
N ARG A 123 0.37 -8.60 6.89
CA ARG A 123 1.28 -8.60 8.03
C ARG A 123 2.32 -7.50 7.80
N ILE A 124 2.19 -6.38 8.52
CA ILE A 124 3.11 -5.25 8.42
C ILE A 124 3.96 -5.24 9.69
N ILE A 125 5.18 -5.77 9.62
CA ILE A 125 5.95 -6.11 10.82
C ILE A 125 7.41 -5.64 10.77
N ALA A 126 7.99 -5.26 11.90
CA ALA A 126 9.42 -4.97 12.03
C ALA A 126 9.97 -3.90 11.05
N ASN A 127 9.13 -3.01 10.53
CA ASN A 127 9.57 -1.91 9.68
C ASN A 127 10.01 -0.71 10.53
N LYS A 128 10.96 0.07 10.03
CA LYS A 128 11.29 1.39 10.57
C LYS A 128 10.67 2.44 9.66
N VAL A 129 9.61 3.09 10.13
CA VAL A 129 8.76 3.98 9.33
C VAL A 129 8.70 5.34 10.03
N GLN A 130 9.48 6.31 9.57
CA GLN A 130 9.70 7.55 10.32
C GLN A 130 9.65 8.78 9.44
N HIS A 131 9.13 9.87 9.99
CA HIS A 131 9.10 11.19 9.33
C HIS A 131 8.38 11.15 7.97
N ASN A 132 7.31 10.36 7.87
CA ASN A 132 6.42 10.40 6.71
C ASN A 132 5.15 11.20 7.05
N GLY A 133 4.43 11.64 6.02
CA GLY A 133 3.17 12.36 6.20
C GLY A 133 3.29 13.77 6.75
N PHE A 134 4.46 14.39 6.60
CA PHE A 134 4.71 15.76 7.06
C PHE A 134 4.09 16.85 6.15
N ASN A 135 3.65 16.50 4.93
CA ASN A 135 3.01 17.43 4.00
C ASN A 135 2.00 16.69 3.11
N PRO A 136 0.89 16.19 3.68
CA PRO A 136 -0.12 15.47 2.94
C PRO A 136 -0.84 16.38 1.93
N PRO A 137 -1.31 15.83 0.80
CA PRO A 137 -2.12 16.58 -0.16
C PRO A 137 -3.38 17.18 0.49
N SER A 138 -3.63 18.47 0.23
CA SER A 138 -4.85 19.14 0.70
C SER A 138 -6.09 18.53 0.06
N GLY A 139 -7.14 18.31 0.86
CA GLY A 139 -8.43 17.77 0.39
C GLY A 139 -8.46 16.27 0.11
N PHE A 140 -7.37 15.54 0.37
CA PHE A 140 -7.35 14.08 0.25
C PHE A 140 -8.07 13.43 1.44
N PRO A 141 -8.87 12.37 1.22
CA PRO A 141 -9.77 11.83 2.25
C PRO A 141 -9.07 10.98 3.34
N LEU A 142 -7.75 10.81 3.26
CA LEU A 142 -6.95 10.05 4.21
C LEU A 142 -5.83 10.94 4.78
N PRO A 143 -5.49 10.80 6.08
CA PRO A 143 -4.50 11.63 6.73
C PRO A 143 -3.07 11.25 6.34
N GLY A 144 -2.14 12.20 6.45
CA GLY A 144 -0.71 11.90 6.36
C GLY A 144 -0.19 11.29 7.66
N VAL A 145 0.36 10.08 7.59
CA VAL A 145 0.87 9.31 8.74
C VAL A 145 1.98 8.35 8.31
N ASP A 146 2.77 7.84 9.27
CA ASP A 146 3.78 6.81 9.00
C ASP A 146 3.13 5.50 8.54
N LEU A 147 2.12 5.00 9.27
CA LEU A 147 1.39 3.78 8.96
C LEU A 147 -0.09 4.07 8.70
N LEU A 148 -0.57 3.75 7.51
CA LEU A 148 -1.95 4.01 7.09
C LEU A 148 -2.67 2.70 6.79
N TRP A 149 -3.85 2.54 7.36
CA TRP A 149 -4.84 1.54 6.99
C TRP A 149 -6.20 2.20 6.86
N ASP A 150 -6.93 1.88 5.81
CA ASP A 150 -8.29 2.40 5.58
C ASP A 150 -9.37 1.67 6.40
N GLY A 151 -8.99 0.65 7.19
CA GLY A 151 -9.92 -0.14 7.99
C GLY A 151 -10.60 -1.28 7.23
N SER A 152 -10.28 -1.49 5.95
CA SER A 152 -10.89 -2.52 5.12
C SER A 152 -10.24 -3.90 5.29
N GLY A 153 -11.00 -4.94 4.93
CA GLY A 153 -10.56 -6.33 4.95
C GLY A 153 -10.47 -6.93 6.35
N ASN A 154 -9.94 -8.15 6.41
CA ASN A 154 -9.97 -9.01 7.57
C ASN A 154 -8.56 -9.48 7.94
N ASP A 155 -8.33 -9.69 9.24
CA ASP A 155 -7.10 -10.28 9.78
C ASP A 155 -5.79 -9.55 9.40
N ASN A 156 -5.88 -8.28 9.02
CA ASN A 156 -4.73 -7.39 8.83
C ASN A 156 -4.14 -7.01 10.19
N CYS A 157 -2.81 -7.01 10.30
CA CYS A 157 -2.18 -6.68 11.57
C CYS A 157 -0.78 -6.09 11.46
N TRP A 158 -0.38 -5.43 12.54
CA TRP A 158 0.90 -4.75 12.70
C TRP A 158 1.64 -5.25 13.94
N LYS A 159 2.97 -5.37 13.87
CA LYS A 159 3.79 -5.81 15.02
C LYS A 159 5.22 -5.30 14.93
N ASN A 160 5.78 -4.83 16.04
CA ASN A 160 7.20 -4.44 16.15
C ASN A 160 7.68 -3.38 15.14
N ASN A 161 6.78 -2.58 14.54
CA ASN A 161 7.19 -1.45 13.72
C ASN A 161 7.68 -0.30 14.63
N VAL A 162 8.70 0.43 14.18
CA VAL A 162 9.15 1.67 14.80
C VAL A 162 8.58 2.83 14.00
N PHE A 163 7.59 3.52 14.55
CA PHE A 163 6.86 4.62 13.89
C PHE A 163 6.38 5.67 14.90
N SER A 164 5.99 6.85 14.41
CA SER A 164 5.49 7.93 15.26
C SER A 164 3.98 8.16 15.11
N THR A 165 3.43 7.99 13.92
CA THR A 165 2.01 8.25 13.64
C THR A 165 1.33 7.10 12.90
N SER A 166 0.06 6.82 13.21
CA SER A 166 -0.73 5.86 12.44
C SER A 166 -2.17 6.29 12.28
N PHE A 167 -2.82 5.74 11.27
CA PHE A 167 -4.26 5.82 11.08
C PHE A 167 -4.82 4.45 10.70
N PRO A 168 -5.80 3.91 11.44
CA PRO A 168 -6.23 4.38 12.76
C PRO A 168 -5.09 4.28 13.79
N SER A 169 -5.30 4.89 14.96
CA SER A 169 -4.41 4.73 16.12
C SER A 169 -5.25 4.28 17.32
N PRO A 170 -5.03 3.09 17.89
CA PRO A 170 -4.01 2.10 17.52
C PRO A 170 -4.36 1.29 16.25
N LEU A 171 -3.33 0.72 15.61
CA LEU A 171 -3.49 -0.34 14.60
C LEU A 171 -3.65 -1.71 15.27
N PRO A 172 -4.39 -2.66 14.67
CA PRO A 172 -4.59 -3.98 15.25
C PRO A 172 -3.25 -4.74 15.32
N ALA A 173 -2.96 -5.31 16.49
CA ALA A 173 -1.74 -6.07 16.72
C ALA A 173 -1.82 -7.47 16.12
N CYS A 174 -0.71 -8.01 15.63
CA CYS A 174 -0.65 -9.41 15.24
C CYS A 174 -0.72 -10.33 16.46
N GLN A 175 -1.63 -11.31 16.41
CA GLN A 175 -1.72 -12.39 17.39
C GLN A 175 -0.49 -13.31 17.32
#